data_AF-C1LDX1-F1
#
_entry.id   AF-C1LDX1-F1
#
_cell.length_a   1.000
_cell.length_b   1.000
_cell.length_c   1.000
_cell.angle_alpha   90.00
_cell.angle_beta   90.00
_cell.angle_gamma   90.00
#
_symmetry.space_group_name_H-M   'P 1'
#
loop_
_entity.id
_entity.type
_entity.pdbx_description
1 polymer ?
#
loop_
_entity_poly.entity_id
_entity_poly.type
_entity_poly.pdbx_seq_one_letter_code
_entity_poly.pdbx_strand_id
1 'polypeptide(L)'
;MKAMLIITIVLISSCTVTFGAESLHNCNKRLETSMIYCFDTSLRNTVTYKTFPDLKSMRTSCMQKPNCKSKAKSCLLHELGSSTFRGCPLARTFINSIDRLFR
;
A
#
# COMPACT_ATOMS: atom_id res chain seq x y z
N MET A 1 44.19 -6.74 16.88
CA MET A 1 42.89 -6.08 17.09
C MET A 1 42.29 -5.45 15.81
N LYS A 2 42.57 -5.99 14.61
CA LYS A 2 42.05 -5.44 13.33
C LYS A 2 40.91 -6.30 12.74
N ALA A 3 40.93 -7.61 13.02
CA ALA A 3 39.95 -8.57 12.51
C ALA A 3 38.57 -8.46 13.19
N MET A 4 38.50 -8.16 14.50
CA MET A 4 37.23 -8.05 15.22
C MET A 4 36.35 -6.89 14.72
N LEU A 5 36.97 -5.81 14.26
CA LEU A 5 36.27 -4.60 13.80
C LEU A 5 35.59 -4.82 12.44
N ILE A 6 36.17 -5.67 11.58
CA ILE A 6 35.60 -6.00 10.27
C ILE A 6 34.37 -6.90 10.43
N ILE A 7 34.44 -7.87 11.34
CA ILE A 7 33.32 -8.80 11.61
C ILE A 7 32.10 -8.03 12.16
N THR A 8 32.32 -7.06 13.04
CA THR A 8 31.22 -6.23 13.58
C THR A 8 30.57 -5.38 12.50
N ILE A 9 31.34 -4.76 11.60
CA ILE A 9 30.78 -3.93 10.52
C ILE A 9 29.90 -4.76 9.57
N VAL A 10 30.35 -5.96 9.19
CA VAL A 10 29.59 -6.84 8.29
C VAL A 10 28.28 -7.30 8.93
N LEU A 11 28.29 -7.68 10.21
CA LEU A 11 27.09 -8.09 10.94
C LEU A 11 26.05 -6.95 11.06
N ILE A 12 26.50 -5.72 11.32
CA ILE A 12 25.62 -4.55 11.42
C ILE A 12 25.02 -4.19 10.05
N SER A 13 25.79 -4.33 8.96
CA SER A 13 25.30 -4.13 7.59
C SER A 13 24.25 -5.17 7.19
N SER A 14 24.38 -6.44 7.60
CA SER A 14 23.36 -7.47 7.30
C SER A 14 22.05 -7.28 8.05
N CYS A 15 22.10 -6.80 9.31
CA CYS A 15 20.87 -6.52 10.07
C CYS A 15 20.10 -5.34 9.49
N THR A 16 20.78 -4.27 9.09
CA THR A 16 20.12 -3.07 8.53
C THR A 16 19.43 -3.33 7.19
N VAL A 17 20.02 -4.15 6.31
CA VAL A 17 19.36 -4.53 5.03
C VAL A 17 18.17 -5.48 5.25
N THR A 18 18.27 -6.40 6.21
CA THR A 18 17.18 -7.34 6.52
C THR A 18 15.98 -6.61 7.11
N PHE A 19 16.21 -5.68 8.04
CA PHE A 19 15.16 -4.88 8.67
C PHE A 19 14.53 -3.90 7.68
N GLY A 20 15.31 -3.39 6.73
CA GLY A 20 14.81 -2.59 5.60
C GLY A 20 13.89 -3.40 4.67
N ALA A 21 14.25 -4.64 4.36
CA ALA A 21 13.44 -5.51 3.49
C ALA A 21 12.13 -5.97 4.17
N GLU A 22 12.18 -6.35 5.45
CA GLU A 22 10.99 -6.77 6.21
C GLU A 22 10.01 -5.62 6.45
N SER A 23 10.53 -4.43 6.79
CA SER A 23 9.69 -3.23 6.93
C SER A 23 9.04 -2.84 5.60
N LEU A 24 9.77 -2.94 4.48
CA LEU A 24 9.23 -2.72 3.14
C LEU A 24 8.17 -3.77 2.77
N HIS A 25 8.41 -5.04 3.07
CA HIS A 25 7.44 -6.11 2.82
C HIS A 25 6.13 -5.90 3.61
N ASN A 26 6.24 -5.55 4.90
CA ASN A 26 5.08 -5.24 5.73
C ASN A 26 4.34 -3.98 5.22
N CYS A 27 5.07 -2.94 4.80
CA CYS A 27 4.50 -1.76 4.16
C CYS A 27 3.69 -2.13 2.91
N ASN A 28 4.23 -2.99 2.04
CA ASN A 28 3.57 -3.39 0.80
C ASN A 28 2.32 -4.22 1.08
N LYS A 29 2.40 -5.15 2.03
CA LYS A 29 1.25 -5.95 2.45
C LYS A 29 0.13 -5.08 3.04
N ARG A 30 0.49 -4.09 3.87
CA ARG A 30 -0.48 -3.12 4.42
C ARG A 30 -1.09 -2.25 3.34
N LEU A 31 -0.27 -1.75 2.41
CA LEU A 31 -0.76 -0.96 1.27
C LEU A 31 -1.79 -1.77 0.46
N GLU A 32 -1.45 -3.01 0.10
CA GLU A 32 -2.36 -3.89 -0.63
C GLU A 32 -3.65 -4.16 0.15
N THR A 33 -3.55 -4.42 1.46
CA THR A 33 -4.70 -4.65 2.34
C THR A 33 -5.62 -3.43 2.41
N SER A 34 -5.06 -2.22 2.60
CA SER A 34 -5.83 -0.97 2.61
C SER A 34 -6.48 -0.70 1.24
N MET A 35 -5.79 -1.03 0.15
CA MET A 35 -6.38 -0.91 -1.18
C MET A 35 -7.56 -1.86 -1.37
N ILE A 36 -7.42 -3.14 -0.98
CA ILE A 36 -8.50 -4.13 -1.02
C ILE A 36 -9.69 -3.63 -0.21
N TYR A 37 -9.46 -3.23 1.05
CA TYR A 37 -10.51 -2.69 1.92
C TYR A 37 -11.25 -1.53 1.25
N CYS A 38 -10.54 -0.51 0.78
CA CYS A 38 -11.16 0.67 0.20
C CYS A 38 -11.96 0.37 -1.07
N PHE A 39 -11.44 -0.49 -1.96
CA PHE A 39 -12.18 -0.87 -3.16
C PHE A 39 -13.37 -1.77 -2.82
N ASP A 40 -13.22 -2.74 -1.92
CA ASP A 40 -14.28 -3.66 -1.53
C ASP A 40 -15.45 -2.90 -0.88
N THR A 41 -15.18 -2.08 0.13
CA THR A 41 -16.19 -1.24 0.79
C THR A 41 -16.85 -0.29 -0.20
N SER A 42 -16.10 0.29 -1.13
CA SER A 42 -16.67 1.19 -2.15
C SER A 42 -17.53 0.45 -3.17
N LEU A 43 -17.17 -0.79 -3.53
CA LEU A 43 -17.92 -1.65 -4.44
C LEU A 43 -19.18 -2.22 -3.80
N ARG A 44 -19.16 -2.57 -2.50
CA ARG A 44 -20.35 -3.02 -1.74
C ARG A 44 -21.46 -1.98 -1.74
N ASN A 45 -21.10 -0.71 -1.87
CA ASN A 45 -22.03 0.40 -2.01
C ASN A 45 -22.58 0.57 -3.43
N THR A 46 -22.31 -0.37 -4.34
CA THR A 46 -22.84 -0.38 -5.71
C THR A 46 -23.82 -1.54 -5.90
N VAL A 47 -24.84 -1.33 -6.74
CA VAL A 47 -25.91 -2.30 -7.01
C VAL A 47 -25.39 -3.61 -7.63
N THR A 48 -24.17 -3.62 -8.17
CA THR A 48 -23.56 -4.75 -8.92
C THR A 48 -22.35 -5.33 -8.20
N TYR A 49 -22.39 -5.39 -6.87
CA TYR A 49 -21.32 -5.99 -6.09
C TYR A 49 -21.16 -7.49 -6.44
N LYS A 50 -19.93 -7.87 -6.78
CA LYS A 50 -19.49 -9.25 -6.98
C LYS A 50 -18.17 -9.45 -6.26
N THR A 51 -17.87 -10.68 -5.84
CA THR A 51 -16.54 -11.01 -5.34
C THR A 51 -15.54 -10.97 -6.49
N PHE A 52 -14.40 -10.31 -6.29
CA PHE A 52 -13.35 -10.21 -7.29
C PHE A 52 -12.17 -11.10 -6.90
N PRO A 53 -11.52 -11.77 -7.87
CA PRO A 53 -10.43 -12.70 -7.59
C PRO A 53 -9.12 -11.99 -7.23
N ASP A 54 -8.97 -10.71 -7.62
CA ASP A 54 -7.74 -9.96 -7.45
C ASP A 54 -7.99 -8.44 -7.34
N LEU A 55 -7.02 -7.74 -6.74
CA LEU A 55 -7.05 -6.30 -6.53
C LEU A 55 -7.15 -5.49 -7.83
N LYS A 56 -6.54 -5.96 -8.93
CA LYS A 56 -6.58 -5.27 -10.23
C LYS A 56 -8.00 -5.33 -10.81
N SER A 57 -8.69 -6.46 -10.70
CA SER A 57 -10.08 -6.63 -11.10
C SER A 57 -11.02 -5.75 -10.26
N MET A 58 -10.82 -5.71 -8.93
CA MET A 58 -11.56 -4.80 -8.03
C MET A 58 -11.39 -3.34 -8.44
N ARG A 59 -10.14 -2.90 -8.59
CA ARG A 59 -9.82 -1.53 -9.01
C ARG A 59 -10.49 -1.20 -10.33
N THR A 60 -10.35 -2.08 -11.33
CA THR A 60 -10.91 -1.85 -12.67
C THR A 60 -12.43 -1.71 -12.63
N SER A 61 -13.12 -2.60 -11.92
CA SER A 61 -14.57 -2.50 -11.75
C SER A 61 -14.99 -1.25 -10.97
N CYS A 62 -14.21 -0.84 -9.97
CA CYS A 62 -14.48 0.37 -9.21
C CYS A 62 -14.29 1.63 -10.06
N MET A 63 -13.24 1.68 -10.89
CA MET A 63 -12.96 2.81 -11.78
C MET A 63 -14.06 3.03 -12.83
N GLN A 64 -14.78 1.97 -13.22
CA GLN A 64 -15.93 2.05 -14.13
C GLN A 64 -17.19 2.65 -13.49
N LYS A 65 -17.24 2.80 -12.17
CA LYS A 65 -18.41 3.30 -11.44
C LYS A 65 -18.07 4.64 -10.77
N PRO A 66 -18.68 5.77 -11.18
CA PRO A 66 -18.36 7.10 -10.63
C PRO A 66 -18.44 7.16 -9.10
N ASN A 67 -19.47 6.55 -8.52
CA ASN A 67 -19.66 6.51 -7.07
C ASN A 67 -18.57 5.70 -6.36
N CYS A 68 -18.16 4.57 -6.94
CA CYS A 68 -17.08 3.77 -6.38
C CYS A 68 -15.75 4.53 -6.47
N LYS A 69 -15.47 5.14 -7.62
CA LYS A 69 -14.27 5.96 -7.86
C LYS A 69 -14.12 7.05 -6.80
N SER A 70 -15.16 7.85 -6.55
CA SER A 70 -15.12 8.92 -5.55
C SER A 70 -14.93 8.40 -4.12
N LYS A 71 -15.66 7.34 -3.74
CA LYS A 71 -15.57 6.75 -2.39
C LYS A 71 -14.21 6.10 -2.15
N ALA A 72 -13.71 5.33 -3.12
CA ALA A 72 -12.43 4.66 -3.02
C ALA A 72 -11.28 5.68 -2.95
N LYS A 73 -11.35 6.78 -3.72
CA LYS A 73 -10.39 7.88 -3.61
C LYS A 73 -10.33 8.45 -2.19
N SER A 74 -11.50 8.80 -1.63
CA SER A 74 -11.59 9.36 -0.28
C SER A 74 -11.07 8.39 0.78
N CYS A 75 -11.42 7.11 0.67
CA CYS A 75 -10.94 6.06 1.57
C CYS A 75 -9.42 5.90 1.49
N LEU A 76 -8.86 5.80 0.29
CA LEU A 76 -7.42 5.63 0.08
C LEU A 76 -6.62 6.82 0.61
N LEU A 77 -7.11 8.06 0.41
CA LEU A 77 -6.45 9.25 0.97
C LEU A 77 -6.49 9.25 2.51
N HIS A 78 -7.57 8.77 3.11
CA HIS A 78 -7.69 8.65 4.56
C HIS A 78 -6.76 7.58 5.14
N GLU A 79 -6.84 6.35 4.62
CA GLU A 79 -6.06 5.20 5.08
C GLU A 79 -4.55 5.43 4.90
N LEU A 80 -4.15 5.88 3.71
CA LEU A 80 -2.74 6.01 3.36
C LEU A 80 -2.14 7.32 3.88
N GLY A 81 -2.95 8.33 4.16
CA GLY A 81 -2.53 9.57 4.81
C GLY A 81 -2.20 9.42 6.31
N SER A 82 -2.50 8.26 6.90
CA SER A 82 -2.24 7.99 8.31
C SER A 82 -0.74 7.91 8.63
N SER A 83 -0.39 8.13 9.91
CA SER A 83 0.99 8.03 10.40
C SER A 83 1.60 6.64 10.20
N THR A 84 0.75 5.61 10.05
CA THR A 84 1.13 4.22 9.78
C THR A 84 1.94 4.07 8.49
N PHE A 85 1.73 4.92 7.48
CA PHE A 85 2.42 4.85 6.19
C PHE A 85 3.57 5.87 6.03
N ARG A 86 3.88 6.64 7.07
CA ARG A 86 4.90 7.72 7.02
C ARG A 86 6.30 7.22 6.64
N GLY A 87 6.61 5.97 6.97
CA GLY A 87 7.86 5.29 6.63
C GLY A 87 7.78 4.35 5.40
N CYS A 88 6.65 4.31 4.68
CA CYS A 88 6.44 3.42 3.55
C CYS A 88 6.61 4.16 2.22
N PRO A 89 7.71 3.98 1.47
CA PRO A 89 7.98 4.73 0.25
C PRO A 89 6.91 4.50 -0.83
N LEU A 90 6.47 3.25 -1.00
CA LEU A 90 5.49 2.87 -2.01
C LEU A 90 4.10 3.46 -1.73
N ALA A 91 3.67 3.50 -0.47
CA ALA A 91 2.41 4.14 -0.10
C ALA A 91 2.45 5.64 -0.40
N ARG A 92 3.58 6.31 -0.11
CA ARG A 92 3.76 7.75 -0.38
C ARG A 92 3.73 8.06 -1.88
N THR A 93 4.40 7.27 -2.70
CA THR A 93 4.35 7.38 -4.16
C THR A 93 2.93 7.13 -4.69
N PHE A 94 2.22 6.15 -4.12
CA PHE A 94 0.85 5.85 -4.49
C PHE A 94 -0.10 7.00 -4.16
N ILE A 95 -0.05 7.57 -2.95
CA ILE A 95 -0.87 8.74 -2.53
C ILE A 95 -0.69 9.90 -3.51
N ASN A 96 0.54 10.25 -3.84
CA ASN A 96 0.85 11.32 -4.79
C ASN A 96 0.30 11.05 -6.20
N SER A 97 0.03 9.79 -6.52
CA SER A 97 -0.49 9.35 -7.81
C SER A 97 -2.01 9.14 -7.80
N ILE A 98 -2.68 9.16 -6.64
CA ILE A 98 -4.13 8.91 -6.52
C ILE A 98 -4.94 9.90 -7.37
N ASP A 99 -4.63 11.19 -7.33
CA ASP A 99 -5.36 12.18 -8.13
C ASP A 99 -5.29 11.89 -9.63
N ARG A 100 -4.14 11.39 -10.11
CA ARG A 100 -3.96 11.03 -11.52
C ARG A 100 -4.69 9.73 -11.87
N LEU A 101 -4.64 8.74 -10.99
CA LEU A 101 -5.32 7.45 -11.16
C LEU A 101 -6.84 7.58 -11.16
N PHE A 102 -7.37 8.57 -10.45
CA PHE A 102 -8.80 8.79 -10.26
C PHE A 102 -9.34 10.01 -11.04
N ARG A 103 -8.59 10.54 -12.02
CA ARG A 103 -9.11 11.52 -12.99
C ARG A 103 -10.11 10.89 -13.93
#